data_AF-A0A3M7D9N0-F1
#
_entry.id   AF-A0A3M7D9N0-F1
#
_cell.length_a   1.000
_cell.length_b   1.000
_cell.length_c   1.000
_cell.angle_alpha   90.00
_cell.angle_beta   90.00
_cell.angle_gamma   90.00
#
_symmetry.space_group_name_H-M   'P 1'
#
loop_
_entity.id
_entity.type
_entity.pdbx_description
1 polymer ?
#
loop_
_entity_poly.entity_id
_entity_poly.type
_entity_poly.pdbx_seq_one_letter_code
_entity_poly.pdbx_strand_id
1 'polypeptide(L)'
;MAPPCAALAQSESKARFFERLGLRDDDQNHRSIYTMMKEEAVEGRRRLTEDKEALLPELRNTGLEPPYSHAHVTETAIHREILRIYQRARPETRQVYDLGRDLERVEEENWVIRWMLWHVFRYRDNRNRNRKGPGSNANSPDHDDYGDEDSSPAPSATRNTPTTPVTRGPSRYWDPVRNR
;
A
#
# COMPACT_ATOMS: atom_id res chain seq x y z
N MET A 1 8.39 14.23 -22.59
CA MET A 1 8.51 15.07 -21.39
C MET A 1 8.61 14.16 -20.17
N ALA A 2 9.73 14.28 -19.45
CA ALA A 2 9.89 13.73 -18.11
C ALA A 2 8.78 14.26 -17.17
N PRO A 3 8.38 13.50 -16.14
CA PRO A 3 7.29 13.90 -15.27
C PRO A 3 7.65 15.20 -14.54
N PRO A 4 6.71 16.16 -14.42
CA PRO A 4 6.92 17.40 -13.67
C PRO A 4 7.40 17.16 -12.24
N CYS A 5 6.94 16.07 -11.61
CA CYS A 5 7.37 15.64 -10.30
C CYS A 5 8.12 14.31 -10.39
N ALA A 6 9.32 14.25 -9.78
CA ALA A 6 10.07 12.99 -9.67
C ALA A 6 9.27 11.95 -8.86
N ALA A 7 9.38 10.69 -9.28
CA ALA A 7 8.67 9.58 -8.66
C ALA A 7 8.96 9.48 -7.16
N LEU A 8 7.91 9.25 -6.38
CA LEU A 8 7.99 8.99 -4.95
C LEU A 8 8.07 7.47 -4.71
N ALA A 9 8.90 7.04 -3.76
CA ALA A 9 8.95 5.64 -3.37
C ALA A 9 7.60 5.21 -2.74
N GLN A 10 7.18 3.97 -2.99
CA GLN A 10 5.90 3.44 -2.48
C GLN A 10 5.86 3.37 -0.95
N SER A 11 7.01 3.26 -0.29
CA SER A 11 7.11 3.24 1.18
C SER A 11 6.92 4.61 1.84
N GLU A 12 6.86 5.69 1.05
CA GLU A 12 6.73 7.05 1.59
C GLU A 12 5.34 7.32 2.15
N SER A 13 5.27 8.28 3.08
CA SER A 13 4.03 8.62 3.77
C SER A 13 3.07 9.44 2.89
N LYS A 14 1.78 9.44 3.28
CA LYS A 14 0.78 10.35 2.71
C LYS A 14 1.25 11.80 2.78
N ALA A 15 1.87 12.23 3.88
CA ALA A 15 2.37 13.60 4.01
C ALA A 15 3.41 13.95 2.92
N ARG A 16 4.36 13.05 2.63
CA ARG A 16 5.35 13.23 1.55
C ARG A 16 4.71 13.21 0.16
N PHE A 17 3.68 12.40 -0.02
CA PHE A 17 2.90 12.39 -1.25
C PHE A 17 2.18 13.72 -1.49
N PHE A 18 1.53 14.28 -0.47
CA PHE A 18 0.88 15.59 -0.53
C PHE A 18 1.90 16.70 -0.82
N GLU A 19 3.00 16.73 -0.06
CA GLU A 19 4.10 17.70 -0.25
C GLU A 19 4.63 17.67 -1.69
N ARG A 20 4.86 16.47 -2.25
CA ARG A 20 5.40 16.29 -3.60
C ARG A 20 4.44 16.82 -4.69
N LEU A 21 3.14 16.71 -4.46
CA LEU A 21 2.10 17.13 -5.41
C LEU A 21 1.62 18.57 -5.16
N GLY A 22 2.18 19.26 -4.18
CA GLY A 22 1.73 20.60 -3.78
C GLY A 22 0.33 20.61 -3.14
N LEU A 23 -0.17 19.44 -2.73
CA LEU A 23 -1.43 19.30 -2.02
C LEU A 23 -1.22 19.59 -0.53
N ARG A 24 -2.27 20.08 0.12
CA ARG A 24 -2.26 20.38 1.54
C ARG A 24 -3.36 19.62 2.25
N ASP A 25 -3.02 18.99 3.37
CA ASP A 25 -4.00 18.20 4.13
C ASP A 25 -4.98 19.08 4.91
N ASP A 26 -4.67 20.36 5.15
CA ASP A 26 -5.57 21.33 5.79
C ASP A 26 -6.63 21.90 4.84
N ASP A 27 -6.44 21.80 3.53
CA ASP A 27 -7.37 22.27 2.50
C ASP A 27 -8.44 21.21 2.17
N GLN A 28 -9.71 21.57 2.34
CA GLN A 28 -10.85 20.69 2.05
C GLN A 28 -10.89 20.26 0.58
N ASN A 29 -10.49 21.11 -0.36
CA ASN A 29 -10.50 20.81 -1.78
C ASN A 29 -9.43 19.75 -2.10
N HIS A 30 -8.22 19.89 -1.55
CA HIS A 30 -7.15 18.90 -1.72
C HIS A 30 -7.50 17.55 -1.08
N ARG A 31 -8.13 17.57 0.10
CA ARG A 31 -8.67 16.34 0.72
C ARG A 31 -9.72 15.67 -0.18
N SER A 32 -10.63 16.45 -0.76
CA SER A 32 -11.63 15.94 -1.70
C SER A 32 -11.00 15.32 -2.95
N ILE A 33 -10.01 15.98 -3.54
CA ILE A 33 -9.26 15.45 -4.69
C ILE A 33 -8.58 14.13 -4.33
N TYR A 34 -7.90 14.05 -3.18
CA TYR A 34 -7.27 12.82 -2.72
C TYR A 34 -8.28 11.68 -2.51
N THR A 35 -9.47 11.98 -1.98
CA THR A 35 -10.56 11.00 -1.86
C THR A 35 -11.00 10.49 -3.23
N MET A 36 -11.16 11.36 -4.22
CA MET A 36 -11.49 10.95 -5.59
C MET A 36 -10.39 10.09 -6.22
N MET A 37 -9.11 10.45 -6.03
CA MET A 37 -8.00 9.62 -6.50
C MET A 37 -8.02 8.22 -5.87
N LYS A 38 -8.39 8.15 -4.58
CA LYS A 38 -8.51 6.89 -3.85
C LYS A 38 -9.68 6.05 -4.37
N GLU A 39 -10.82 6.66 -4.66
CA GLU A 39 -11.97 5.98 -5.29
C GLU A 39 -11.56 5.33 -6.63
N GLU A 40 -10.91 6.09 -7.50
CA GLU A 40 -10.44 5.60 -8.81
C GLU A 40 -9.46 4.44 -8.67
N ALA A 41 -8.54 4.51 -7.70
CA ALA A 41 -7.60 3.43 -7.40
C ALA A 41 -8.28 2.20 -6.79
N VAL A 42 -9.32 2.37 -5.95
CA VAL A 42 -10.13 1.26 -5.43
C VAL A 42 -10.86 0.54 -6.55
N GLU A 43 -11.43 1.27 -7.50
CA GLU A 43 -12.05 0.67 -8.68
C GLU A 43 -11.03 -0.07 -9.56
N GLY A 44 -9.83 0.50 -9.75
CA GLY A 44 -8.74 -0.15 -10.47
C GLY A 44 -8.29 -1.45 -9.81
N ARG A 45 -8.08 -1.42 -8.49
CA ARG A 45 -7.81 -2.62 -7.71
C ARG A 45 -8.92 -3.65 -7.89
N ARG A 46 -10.19 -3.26 -7.77
CA ARG A 46 -11.33 -4.18 -7.92
C ARG A 46 -11.23 -4.97 -9.23
N ARG A 47 -11.01 -4.27 -10.35
CA ARG A 47 -10.81 -4.89 -11.67
C ARG A 47 -9.63 -5.88 -11.68
N LEU A 48 -8.47 -5.48 -11.13
CA LEU A 48 -7.29 -6.35 -11.05
C LEU A 48 -7.50 -7.59 -10.17
N THR A 49 -8.28 -7.46 -9.09
CA THR A 49 -8.51 -8.57 -8.16
C THR A 49 -9.62 -9.53 -8.58
N GLU A 50 -10.47 -9.12 -9.52
CA GLU A 50 -11.54 -9.92 -10.11
C GLU A 50 -11.10 -10.55 -11.46
N ASP A 51 -10.10 -9.97 -12.14
CA ASP A 51 -9.62 -10.44 -13.44
C ASP A 51 -8.56 -11.55 -13.29
N LYS A 52 -8.91 -12.75 -13.74
CA LYS A 52 -8.01 -13.90 -13.77
C LYS A 52 -6.83 -13.71 -14.72
N GLU A 53 -6.98 -12.91 -15.78
CA GLU A 53 -5.88 -12.60 -16.70
C GLU A 53 -4.86 -11.63 -16.08
N ALA A 54 -5.23 -10.92 -15.00
CA ALA A 54 -4.29 -10.09 -14.27
C ALA A 54 -3.27 -10.92 -13.46
N LEU A 55 -3.56 -12.19 -13.19
CA LEU A 55 -2.72 -13.08 -12.40
C LEU A 55 -1.42 -13.48 -13.10
N LEU A 56 -0.40 -13.74 -12.29
CA LEU A 56 0.82 -14.43 -12.70
C LEU A 56 0.47 -15.75 -13.43
N PRO A 57 1.12 -16.07 -14.56
CA PRO A 57 0.79 -17.25 -15.37
C PRO A 57 0.71 -18.55 -14.57
N GLU A 58 1.60 -18.71 -13.59
CA GLU A 58 1.67 -19.87 -12.70
C GLU A 58 0.45 -20.01 -11.79
N LEU A 59 -0.19 -18.89 -11.43
CA LEU A 59 -1.34 -18.84 -10.51
C LEU A 59 -2.69 -18.93 -11.22
N ARG A 60 -2.72 -18.85 -12.56
CA ARG A 60 -3.99 -18.86 -13.31
C ARG A 60 -4.72 -20.21 -13.21
N ASN A 61 -4.00 -21.33 -13.10
CA ASN A 61 -4.61 -22.66 -13.11
C ASN A 61 -4.70 -23.31 -11.72
N THR A 62 -4.35 -22.60 -10.65
CA THR A 62 -4.26 -23.15 -9.29
C THR A 62 -5.59 -23.14 -8.53
N GLY A 63 -6.69 -22.73 -9.16
CA GLY A 63 -8.00 -22.63 -8.52
C GLY A 63 -8.07 -21.55 -7.44
N LEU A 64 -7.16 -20.56 -7.48
CA LEU A 64 -7.22 -19.42 -6.57
C LEU A 64 -8.49 -18.61 -6.85
N GLU A 65 -9.30 -18.46 -5.81
CA GLU A 65 -10.51 -17.64 -5.83
C GLU A 65 -10.17 -16.17 -5.50
N PRO A 66 -10.85 -15.21 -6.14
CA PRO A 66 -10.70 -13.79 -5.83
C PRO A 66 -11.18 -13.47 -4.39
N PRO A 67 -10.75 -12.34 -3.80
CA PRO A 67 -9.91 -11.30 -4.39
C PRO A 67 -8.42 -11.65 -4.35
N TYR A 68 -7.74 -11.44 -5.48
CA TYR A 68 -6.29 -11.63 -5.58
C TYR A 68 -5.50 -10.59 -4.77
N SER A 69 -4.35 -11.00 -4.22
CA SER A 69 -3.45 -10.07 -3.52
C SER A 69 -2.55 -9.37 -4.52
N HIS A 70 -1.92 -8.25 -4.13
CA HIS A 70 -0.96 -7.57 -5.01
C HIS A 70 0.17 -8.51 -5.49
N ALA A 71 0.61 -9.44 -4.63
CA ALA A 71 1.66 -10.40 -4.94
C ALA A 71 1.25 -11.42 -6.03
N HIS A 72 -0.03 -11.55 -6.32
CA HIS A 72 -0.53 -12.49 -7.32
C HIS A 72 -0.71 -11.84 -8.71
N VAL A 73 -0.70 -10.50 -8.78
CA VAL A 73 -0.98 -9.73 -10.00
C VAL A 73 0.32 -9.44 -10.76
N THR A 74 0.29 -9.56 -12.09
CA THR A 74 1.43 -9.26 -12.96
C THR A 74 1.72 -7.77 -13.05
N GLU A 75 3.00 -7.41 -13.22
CA GLU A 75 3.41 -6.02 -13.48
C GLU A 75 2.74 -5.46 -14.74
N THR A 76 2.61 -6.26 -15.81
CA THR A 76 1.92 -5.86 -17.03
C THR A 76 0.45 -5.52 -16.79
N ALA A 77 -0.25 -6.28 -15.93
CA ALA A 77 -1.63 -5.96 -15.58
C ALA A 77 -1.72 -4.67 -14.76
N ILE A 78 -0.81 -4.48 -13.79
CA ILE A 78 -0.71 -3.24 -13.01
C ILE A 78 -0.49 -2.05 -13.94
N HIS A 79 0.47 -2.14 -14.87
CA HIS A 79 0.77 -1.10 -15.84
C HIS A 79 -0.45 -0.76 -16.73
N ARG A 80 -1.11 -1.78 -17.29
CA ARG A 80 -2.34 -1.57 -18.09
C ARG A 80 -3.44 -0.90 -17.29
N GLU A 81 -3.56 -1.22 -16.01
CA GLU A 81 -4.56 -0.59 -15.14
C GLU A 81 -4.16 0.84 -14.76
N ILE A 82 -2.88 1.16 -14.58
CA ILE A 82 -2.39 2.54 -14.40
C ILE A 82 -2.84 3.43 -15.56
N LEU A 83 -2.61 2.97 -16.80
CA LEU A 83 -3.02 3.71 -18.00
C LEU A 83 -4.55 3.82 -18.08
N ARG A 84 -5.28 2.77 -17.72
CA ARG A 84 -6.75 2.78 -17.71
C ARG A 84 -7.32 3.76 -16.69
N ILE A 85 -6.74 3.83 -15.49
CA ILE A 85 -7.14 4.82 -14.47
C ILE A 85 -6.91 6.23 -15.01
N TYR A 86 -5.75 6.51 -15.60
CA TYR A 86 -5.46 7.82 -16.19
C TYR A 86 -6.46 8.19 -17.29
N GLN A 87 -6.80 7.26 -18.18
CA GLN A 87 -7.75 7.49 -19.27
C GLN A 87 -9.18 7.77 -18.77
N ARG A 88 -9.56 7.16 -17.64
CA ARG A 88 -10.89 7.28 -17.02
C ARG A 88 -10.95 8.33 -15.91
N ALA A 89 -9.83 8.98 -15.61
CA ALA A 89 -9.70 9.93 -14.53
C ALA A 89 -10.67 11.11 -14.70
N ARG A 90 -11.26 11.54 -13.59
CA ARG A 90 -12.05 12.77 -13.54
C ARG A 90 -11.16 13.98 -13.86
N PRO A 91 -11.71 15.09 -14.41
CA PRO A 91 -10.91 16.28 -14.75
C PRO A 91 -10.10 16.85 -13.57
N GLU A 92 -10.60 16.71 -12.35
CA GLU A 92 -9.96 17.17 -11.12
C GLU A 92 -8.76 16.31 -10.73
N THR A 93 -8.90 14.98 -10.76
CA THR A 93 -7.83 14.04 -10.42
C THR A 93 -6.78 13.96 -11.52
N ARG A 94 -7.20 14.13 -12.78
CA ARG A 94 -6.33 14.12 -13.95
C ARG A 94 -5.24 15.21 -13.89
N GLN A 95 -5.60 16.40 -13.42
CA GLN A 95 -4.63 17.49 -13.23
C GLN A 95 -3.49 17.09 -12.27
N VAL A 96 -3.81 16.29 -11.24
CA VAL A 96 -2.80 15.77 -10.30
C VAL A 96 -1.99 14.64 -10.95
N TYR A 97 -2.64 13.75 -11.70
CA TYR A 97 -1.96 12.66 -12.40
C TYR A 97 -1.00 13.15 -13.48
N ASP A 98 -1.29 14.27 -14.14
CA ASP A 98 -0.40 14.87 -15.13
C ASP A 98 0.96 15.25 -14.53
N LEU A 99 1.03 15.57 -13.23
CA LEU A 99 2.28 15.85 -12.52
C LEU A 99 3.21 14.64 -12.42
N GLY A 100 2.63 13.42 -12.44
CA GLY A 100 3.36 12.17 -12.30
C GLY A 100 3.53 11.36 -13.58
N ARG A 101 3.10 11.91 -14.72
CA ARG A 101 3.07 11.22 -16.00
C ARG A 101 4.44 11.30 -16.68
N ASP A 102 5.06 10.15 -16.92
CA ASP A 102 6.31 10.02 -17.65
C ASP A 102 6.05 9.47 -19.05
N LEU A 103 6.27 10.31 -20.06
CA LEU A 103 6.11 9.96 -21.48
C LEU A 103 7.45 9.72 -22.19
N GLU A 104 8.60 9.88 -21.51
CA GLU A 104 9.92 9.71 -22.13
C GLU A 104 10.44 8.29 -22.02
N ARG A 105 9.94 7.53 -21.04
CA ARG A 105 10.23 6.11 -20.93
C ARG A 105 9.62 5.34 -22.11
N VAL A 106 10.25 4.22 -22.42
CA VAL A 106 9.77 3.26 -23.45
C VAL A 106 8.33 2.82 -23.15
N GLU A 107 7.98 2.74 -21.86
CA GLU A 107 6.64 2.48 -21.39
C GLU A 107 6.10 3.73 -20.67
N GLU A 108 4.89 4.18 -21.05
CA GLU A 108 4.23 5.31 -20.40
C GLU A 108 3.93 4.97 -18.94
N GLU A 109 4.45 5.75 -18.00
CA GLU A 109 4.21 5.50 -16.57
C GLU A 109 3.48 6.66 -15.90
N ASN A 110 2.77 6.34 -14.82
CA ASN A 110 2.23 7.33 -13.91
C ASN A 110 2.51 6.93 -12.47
N TRP A 111 3.53 7.55 -11.87
CA TRP A 111 3.97 7.16 -10.52
C TRP A 111 2.93 7.52 -9.45
N VAL A 112 2.11 8.56 -9.68
CA VAL A 112 1.07 8.98 -8.74
C VAL A 112 -0.01 7.91 -8.64
N ILE A 113 -0.51 7.44 -9.79
CA ILE A 113 -1.49 6.35 -9.84
C ILE A 113 -0.91 5.06 -9.30
N ARG A 114 0.35 4.75 -9.64
CA ARG A 114 1.07 3.57 -9.12
C ARG A 114 1.17 3.60 -7.60
N TRP A 115 1.48 4.76 -7.02
CA TRP A 115 1.54 4.96 -5.57
C TRP A 115 0.16 4.76 -4.93
N MET A 116 -0.90 5.34 -5.50
CA MET A 116 -2.28 5.18 -5.02
C MET A 116 -2.73 3.71 -5.05
N LEU A 117 -2.50 3.01 -6.16
CA LEU A 117 -2.83 1.59 -6.30
C LEU A 117 -2.12 0.75 -5.24
N TRP A 118 -0.81 0.93 -5.06
CA TRP A 118 -0.05 0.19 -4.07
C TRP A 118 -0.61 0.37 -2.64
N HIS A 119 -0.94 1.60 -2.26
CA HIS A 119 -1.52 1.88 -0.93
C HIS A 119 -2.89 1.24 -0.74
N VAL A 120 -3.73 1.25 -1.77
CA VAL A 120 -5.05 0.60 -1.74
C VAL A 120 -4.92 -0.92 -1.62
N PHE A 121 -3.99 -1.52 -2.35
CA PHE A 121 -3.67 -2.95 -2.23
C PHE A 121 -3.17 -3.31 -0.82
N ARG A 122 -2.14 -2.60 -0.33
CA ARG A 122 -1.52 -2.89 0.97
C ARG A 122 -2.53 -2.81 2.12
N TYR A 123 -3.40 -1.81 2.09
CA TYR A 123 -4.42 -1.63 3.12
C TYR A 123 -5.42 -2.80 3.16
N ARG A 124 -5.90 -3.26 1.99
CA ARG A 124 -6.82 -4.40 1.90
C ARG A 124 -6.16 -5.72 2.23
N ASP A 125 -4.93 -5.94 1.75
CA ASP A 125 -4.20 -7.18 2.00
C ASP A 125 -3.90 -7.33 3.50
N ASN A 126 -3.53 -6.25 4.20
CA ASN A 126 -3.35 -6.24 5.65
C ASN A 126 -4.66 -6.57 6.41
N ARG A 127 -5.79 -5.99 6.00
CA ARG A 127 -7.10 -6.29 6.61
C ARG A 127 -7.54 -7.74 6.37
N ASN A 128 -7.28 -8.29 5.18
CA ASN A 128 -7.62 -9.68 4.87
C ASN A 128 -6.76 -10.68 5.66
N ARG A 129 -5.48 -10.36 5.89
CA ARG A 129 -4.60 -11.14 6.78
C ARG A 129 -5.09 -11.13 8.22
N ASN A 130 -5.50 -9.97 8.73
CA ASN A 130 -6.00 -9.85 10.11
C ASN A 130 -7.33 -10.58 10.34
N ARG A 131 -8.19 -10.70 9.31
CA ARG A 131 -9.44 -11.49 9.38
C ARG A 131 -9.22 -13.01 9.40
N LYS A 132 -8.05 -13.50 8.96
CA LYS A 132 -7.69 -14.93 8.97
C LYS A 132 -6.94 -15.35 10.25
N GLY A 133 -6.80 -14.48 11.24
CA GLY A 133 -6.28 -14.81 12.57
C GLY A 133 -7.26 -15.67 13.39
N PRO A 134 -6.79 -16.42 14.40
CA PRO A 134 -7.61 -17.40 15.11
C PRO A 134 -8.64 -16.70 16.00
N GLY A 135 -9.90 -16.73 15.57
CA GLY A 135 -11.06 -16.38 16.38
C GLY A 135 -11.57 -14.96 16.13
N SER A 136 -12.50 -14.78 15.20
CA SER A 136 -13.43 -13.65 15.23
C SER A 136 -14.71 -14.01 14.50
N ASN A 137 -15.78 -14.14 15.29
CA ASN A 137 -17.16 -14.34 14.87
C ASN A 137 -17.55 -13.37 13.75
N ALA A 138 -18.12 -13.94 12.68
CA ALA A 138 -18.78 -13.20 11.62
C ALA A 138 -20.13 -12.66 12.12
N ASN A 139 -20.13 -11.45 12.67
CA ASN A 139 -21.27 -10.53 12.57
C ASN A 139 -20.87 -9.13 13.04
N SER A 140 -20.63 -8.20 12.11
CA SER A 140 -20.79 -6.77 12.39
C SER A 140 -21.08 -6.03 11.09
N PRO A 141 -22.16 -5.21 11.05
CA PRO A 141 -22.56 -4.47 9.85
C PRO A 141 -21.58 -3.33 9.56
N ASP A 142 -21.48 -2.97 8.28
CA ASP A 142 -20.78 -1.79 7.75
C ASP A 142 -21.10 -0.55 8.60
N HIS A 143 -20.11 -0.08 9.36
CA HIS A 143 -20.07 1.27 9.86
C HIS A 143 -18.74 1.87 9.44
N ASP A 144 -18.83 2.89 8.59
CA ASP A 144 -17.71 3.60 7.99
C ASP A 144 -17.05 4.52 9.02
N ASP A 145 -16.35 3.94 9.99
CA ASP A 145 -15.49 4.65 10.93
C ASP A 145 -14.07 4.75 10.34
N TYR A 146 -13.79 5.87 9.70
CA TYR A 146 -12.51 6.17 9.05
C TYR A 146 -11.54 6.78 10.07
N GLY A 147 -11.04 5.93 10.98
CA GLY A 147 -9.92 6.26 11.86
C GLY A 147 -8.63 6.51 11.06
N ASP A 148 -8.16 7.74 11.13
CA ASP A 148 -6.84 8.19 10.69
C ASP A 148 -5.79 7.62 11.65
N GLU A 149 -5.28 6.43 11.34
CA GLU A 149 -4.12 5.87 12.04
C GLU A 149 -3.08 5.47 10.99
N ASP A 150 -2.14 6.41 10.79
CA ASP A 150 -0.85 6.20 10.14
C ASP A 150 -0.08 5.07 10.85
N SER A 151 -0.40 3.83 10.50
CA SER A 151 0.44 2.67 10.79
C SER A 151 1.32 2.39 9.58
N SER A 152 2.31 3.25 9.41
CA SER A 152 3.55 2.92 8.73
C SER A 152 4.35 2.00 9.68
N PRO A 153 4.58 0.71 9.37
CA PRO A 153 5.53 -0.07 10.14
C PRO A 153 6.94 0.43 9.78
N ALA A 154 7.51 1.26 10.65
CA ALA A 154 8.94 1.51 10.66
C ALA A 154 9.68 0.16 10.79
N PRO A 155 10.84 -0.03 10.13
CA PRO A 155 11.68 -1.20 10.36
C PRO A 155 12.38 -1.05 11.72
N SER A 156 11.66 -1.33 12.80
CA SER A 156 12.22 -1.36 14.13
C SER A 156 12.89 -2.71 14.35
N ALA A 157 14.20 -2.70 14.13
CA ALA A 157 15.13 -3.66 14.68
C ALA A 157 14.78 -3.96 16.14
N THR A 158 14.78 -5.25 16.44
CA THR A 158 14.65 -5.86 17.76
C THR A 158 15.43 -5.08 18.83
N ARG A 159 14.72 -4.40 19.73
CA ARG A 159 15.28 -4.08 21.06
C ARG A 159 14.20 -3.85 22.10
N ASN A 160 14.06 -4.88 22.93
CA ASN A 160 13.34 -4.90 24.18
C ASN A 160 13.80 -3.74 25.09
N THR A 161 12.85 -2.99 25.66
CA THR A 161 13.06 -2.25 26.92
C THR A 161 12.29 -2.94 28.04
N PRO A 162 12.91 -3.22 29.20
CA PRO A 162 12.33 -4.12 30.19
C PRO A 162 11.43 -3.39 31.19
N THR A 163 10.27 -3.98 31.43
CA THR A 163 9.54 -3.88 32.70
C THR A 163 10.41 -4.44 33.82
N THR A 164 10.58 -3.67 34.90
CA THR A 164 11.17 -4.13 36.16
C THR A 164 10.33 -5.23 36.80
N PRO A 165 10.96 -6.32 37.26
CA PRO A 165 10.55 -6.89 38.54
C PRO A 165 11.74 -7.23 39.45
N VAL A 166 11.48 -6.91 40.73
CA VAL A 166 12.01 -7.42 41.99
C VAL A 166 12.94 -8.66 41.94
N THR A 167 14.13 -8.44 42.49
CA THR A 167 14.99 -9.31 43.33
C THR A 167 14.67 -10.81 43.45
N ARG A 168 15.61 -11.68 43.01
CA ARG A 168 16.03 -12.91 43.74
C ARG A 168 17.22 -13.65 43.07
N GLY A 169 18.34 -13.74 43.80
CA GLY A 169 19.26 -14.89 43.84
C GLY A 169 20.36 -15.03 42.76
N PRO A 170 21.63 -15.34 43.13
CA PRO A 170 22.73 -15.50 42.17
C PRO A 170 22.82 -16.93 41.64
N SER A 171 22.72 -17.13 40.33
CA SER A 171 23.04 -18.39 39.66
C SER A 171 24.29 -18.20 38.80
N ARG A 172 25.37 -18.89 39.20
CA ARG A 172 26.67 -18.91 38.55
C ARG A 172 26.55 -19.55 37.16
N TYR A 173 26.95 -18.85 36.10
CA TYR A 173 27.06 -19.43 34.77
C TYR A 173 28.53 -19.56 34.37
N TRP A 174 28.89 -20.75 33.91
CA TRP A 174 30.23 -21.18 33.51
C TRP A 174 30.50 -20.80 32.04
N ASP A 175 31.68 -20.23 31.76
CA ASP A 175 32.11 -19.77 30.42
C ASP A 175 33.28 -20.65 29.92
N PRO A 176 33.12 -21.43 28.83
CA PRO A 176 34.11 -22.40 28.39
C PRO A 176 35.13 -21.90 27.34
N VAL A 177 35.32 -20.60 27.12
CA VAL A 177 36.30 -20.11 26.10
C VAL A 177 37.50 -19.40 26.73
N ARG A 178 38.32 -20.18 27.44
CA ARG A 178 39.74 -19.88 27.68
C ARG A 178 40.56 -21.15 27.51
N ASN A 179 41.01 -21.40 26.28
CA ASN A 179 42.25 -22.11 25.99
C ASN A 179 42.50 -22.09 24.47
N ARG A 180 43.37 -21.17 24.03
CA ARG A 180 44.62 -21.48 23.33
C ARG A 180 45.50 -20.25 23.23
#